data_AF-A0A519MH54-F1
#
_entry.id   AF-A0A519MH54-F1
#
_cell.length_a   1.000
_cell.length_b   1.000
_cell.length_c   1.000
_cell.angle_alpha   90.00
_cell.angle_beta   90.00
_cell.angle_gamma   90.00
#
_symmetry.space_group_name_H-M   'P 1'
#
loop_
_entity.id
_entity.type
_entity.pdbx_description
1 polymer ?
#
loop_
_entity_poly.entity_id
_entity_poly.type
_entity_poly.pdbx_seq_one_letter_code
_entity_poly.pdbx_strand_id
1 'polypeptide(L)'
;MPRNPPDLPALPAVRTIGLMQPMTWLVLAWRDMARAGWVSFAHGLVLALFGAAILAVGHHRFWLLAGALSGFLMVAPVLATSLYALSRALERGEPADWGVVLKTWLHWQNHHTKKWGSDYWCMLQFGALLALAATGWVLTSAALITLLAPVPIATPLDFLRHVVLAREGWLFEIWLALGSLMAAPIFASSVVAMPLLLDAVMPMLGHASWHAYRDLVDASSLPERDAAPSATRGGGVAP
;
A
#
# COMPACT_ATOMS: atom_id res chain seq x y z
N MET A 1 -47.12 -14.40 14.93
CA MET A 1 -46.18 -14.35 13.78
C MET A 1 -44.78 -14.56 14.32
N PRO A 2 -44.03 -15.59 13.87
CA PRO A 2 -42.62 -15.73 14.23
C PRO A 2 -41.83 -14.58 13.58
N ARG A 3 -41.02 -13.87 14.36
CA ARG A 3 -40.09 -12.85 13.84
C ARG A 3 -38.90 -13.60 13.23
N ASN A 4 -38.64 -13.40 11.94
CA ASN A 4 -37.37 -13.82 11.34
C ASN A 4 -36.21 -13.16 12.10
N PRO A 5 -35.13 -13.90 12.43
CA PRO A 5 -33.93 -13.30 13.00
C PRO A 5 -33.35 -12.25 12.03
N PRO A 6 -32.75 -11.17 12.54
CA PRO A 6 -32.16 -10.13 11.70
C PRO A 6 -30.99 -10.72 10.89
N ASP A 7 -30.98 -10.44 9.58
CA ASP A 7 -29.87 -10.79 8.68
C ASP A 7 -28.59 -10.10 9.17
N LEU A 8 -27.75 -10.84 9.91
CA LEU A 8 -26.42 -10.36 10.28
C LEU A 8 -25.60 -10.16 9.00
N PRO A 9 -24.94 -9.00 8.81
CA PRO A 9 -24.12 -8.76 7.63
C PRO A 9 -23.02 -9.81 7.54
N ALA A 10 -23.06 -10.63 6.47
CA ALA A 10 -22.10 -11.68 6.23
C ALA A 10 -20.68 -11.10 6.20
N LEU A 11 -19.84 -11.49 7.16
CA LEU A 11 -18.44 -11.08 7.18
C LEU A 11 -17.76 -11.59 5.90
N PRO A 12 -16.92 -10.77 5.24
CA PRO A 12 -16.24 -11.18 4.02
C PRO A 12 -15.33 -12.39 4.29
N ALA A 13 -15.46 -13.42 3.47
CA ALA A 13 -14.66 -14.64 3.61
C ALA A 13 -13.17 -14.36 3.39
N VAL A 14 -12.35 -14.63 4.41
CA VAL A 14 -10.89 -14.57 4.30
C VAL A 14 -10.42 -15.67 3.35
N ARG A 15 -9.82 -15.29 2.22
CA ARG A 15 -9.31 -16.24 1.23
C ARG A 15 -7.89 -16.65 1.58
N THR A 16 -7.61 -17.95 1.65
CA THR A 16 -6.25 -18.47 1.74
C THR A 16 -5.57 -18.32 0.39
N ILE A 17 -4.37 -17.74 0.38
CA ILE A 17 -3.61 -17.47 -0.84
C ILE A 17 -2.49 -18.50 -0.97
N GLY A 18 -2.46 -19.24 -2.09
CA GLY A 18 -1.41 -20.21 -2.37
C GLY A 18 -0.11 -19.55 -2.87
N LEU A 19 1.03 -20.22 -2.69
CA LEU A 19 2.36 -19.71 -3.10
C LEU A 19 2.45 -19.36 -4.61
N MET A 20 1.67 -20.04 -5.47
CA MET A 20 1.67 -19.82 -6.93
C MET A 20 0.62 -18.81 -7.40
N GLN A 21 -0.17 -18.26 -6.49
CA GLN A 21 -1.23 -17.30 -6.83
C GLN A 21 -0.72 -16.01 -7.48
N PRO A 22 0.50 -15.49 -7.19
CA PRO A 22 1.07 -14.37 -7.93
C PRO A 22 1.21 -14.62 -9.44
N MET A 23 1.52 -15.86 -9.84
CA MET A 23 1.61 -16.22 -11.27
C MET A 23 0.23 -16.20 -11.92
N THR A 24 -0.80 -16.66 -11.22
CA THR A 24 -2.19 -16.58 -11.69
C THR A 24 -2.63 -15.13 -11.86
N TRP A 25 -2.27 -14.23 -10.94
CA TRP A 25 -2.58 -12.80 -11.06
C TRP A 25 -1.90 -12.16 -12.27
N LEU A 26 -0.65 -12.54 -12.58
CA LEU A 26 0.04 -12.07 -13.79
C LEU A 26 -0.69 -12.51 -15.07
N VAL A 27 -1.15 -13.76 -15.12
CA VAL A 27 -1.93 -14.26 -16.26
C VAL A 27 -3.26 -13.54 -16.39
N LEU A 28 -3.95 -13.26 -15.28
CA LEU A 28 -5.19 -12.48 -15.27
C LEU A 28 -4.93 -11.04 -15.74
N ALA A 29 -3.89 -10.39 -15.24
CA ALA A 29 -3.48 -9.04 -15.65
C ALA A 29 -3.17 -8.99 -17.16
N TRP A 30 -2.50 -10.01 -17.71
CA TRP A 30 -2.25 -10.10 -19.15
C TRP A 30 -3.55 -10.22 -19.95
N ARG A 31 -4.50 -11.05 -19.48
CA ARG A 31 -5.81 -11.19 -20.11
C ARG A 31 -6.63 -9.90 -20.05
N ASP A 32 -6.57 -9.18 -18.94
CA ASP A 32 -7.24 -7.89 -18.78
C ASP A 32 -6.62 -6.83 -19.70
N MET A 33 -5.30 -6.80 -19.82
CA MET A 33 -4.60 -5.92 -20.77
C MET A 33 -4.97 -6.21 -22.22
N ALA A 34 -5.06 -7.49 -22.59
CA ALA A 34 -5.52 -7.90 -23.93
C ALA A 34 -7.00 -7.55 -24.18
N ARG A 35 -7.86 -7.62 -23.15
CA ARG A 35 -9.30 -7.31 -23.23
C ARG A 35 -9.61 -5.82 -23.24
N ALA A 36 -8.86 -5.01 -22.49
CA ALA A 36 -8.95 -3.55 -22.53
C ALA A 36 -8.42 -2.97 -23.86
N GLY A 37 -7.75 -3.79 -24.67
CA GLY A 37 -7.30 -3.42 -26.00
C GLY A 37 -6.23 -2.32 -25.99
N TRP A 38 -6.31 -1.42 -26.98
CA TRP A 38 -5.25 -0.42 -27.23
C TRP A 38 -5.08 0.59 -26.08
N VAL A 39 -6.10 0.85 -25.27
CA VAL A 39 -6.03 1.83 -24.18
C VAL A 39 -5.00 1.41 -23.12
N SER A 40 -4.96 0.12 -22.78
CA SER A 40 -4.00 -0.41 -21.81
C SER A 40 -2.57 -0.40 -22.36
N PHE A 41 -2.40 -0.82 -23.62
CA PHE A 41 -1.10 -0.76 -24.31
C PHE A 41 -0.60 0.67 -24.51
N ALA A 42 -1.48 1.63 -24.81
CA ALA A 42 -1.12 3.03 -24.97
C ALA A 42 -0.56 3.62 -23.67
N HIS A 43 -1.13 3.28 -22.51
CA HIS A 43 -0.58 3.69 -21.21
C HIS A 43 0.81 3.08 -20.96
N GLY A 44 0.97 1.79 -21.22
CA GLY A 44 2.27 1.13 -21.11
C GLY A 44 3.32 1.73 -22.06
N LEU A 45 2.92 2.08 -23.29
CA LEU A 45 3.78 2.71 -24.29
C LEU A 45 4.17 4.14 -23.88
N VAL A 46 3.22 4.95 -23.40
CA VAL A 46 3.51 6.30 -22.89
C VAL A 46 4.50 6.23 -21.73
N LEU A 47 4.30 5.28 -20.80
CA LEU A 47 5.20 5.07 -19.67
C LEU A 47 6.61 4.67 -20.14
N ALA A 48 6.70 3.73 -21.08
CA ALA A 48 7.96 3.26 -21.64
C ALA A 48 8.69 4.36 -22.40
N LEU A 49 7.98 5.14 -23.22
CA LEU A 49 8.54 6.28 -23.96
C LEU A 49 9.00 7.38 -23.03
N PHE A 50 8.25 7.67 -21.96
CA PHE A 50 8.65 8.66 -20.97
C PHE A 50 9.91 8.22 -20.22
N GLY A 51 9.98 6.96 -19.77
CA GLY A 51 11.19 6.40 -19.18
C GLY A 51 12.39 6.40 -20.14
N ALA A 52 12.17 6.03 -21.41
CA ALA A 52 13.20 6.08 -22.44
C ALA A 52 13.69 7.52 -22.72
N ALA A 53 12.79 8.50 -22.73
CA ALA A 53 13.14 9.92 -22.88
C ALA A 53 13.96 10.42 -21.70
N ILE A 54 13.59 10.05 -20.46
CA ILE A 54 14.36 10.35 -19.26
C ILE A 54 15.78 9.80 -19.39
N LEU A 55 15.93 8.54 -19.82
CA LEU A 55 17.25 7.93 -20.01
C LEU A 55 18.03 8.62 -21.13
N ALA A 56 17.41 8.87 -22.29
CA ALA A 56 18.07 9.49 -23.43
C ALA A 56 18.60 10.90 -23.11
N VAL A 57 17.85 11.71 -22.37
CA VAL A 57 18.23 13.09 -22.01
C VAL A 57 19.12 13.12 -20.76
N GLY A 58 18.87 12.23 -19.81
CA GLY A 58 19.51 12.22 -18.49
C GLY A 58 20.83 11.45 -18.42
N HIS A 59 21.15 10.57 -19.36
CA HIS A 59 22.32 9.69 -19.26
C HIS A 59 23.65 10.43 -19.04
N HIS A 60 23.79 11.63 -19.63
CA HIS A 60 24.97 12.49 -19.48
C HIS A 60 24.82 13.58 -18.41
N ARG A 61 23.66 13.66 -17.76
CA ARG A 61 23.32 14.68 -16.77
C ARG A 61 22.77 14.00 -15.52
N PHE A 62 23.65 13.42 -14.72
CA PHE A 62 23.30 12.64 -13.52
C PHE A 62 22.22 13.28 -12.66
N TRP A 63 22.34 14.57 -12.35
CA TRP A 63 21.37 15.29 -11.53
C TRP A 63 20.00 15.46 -12.18
N LEU A 64 19.98 15.67 -13.51
CA LEU A 64 18.74 15.73 -14.27
C LEU A 64 18.08 14.35 -14.33
N LEU A 65 18.87 13.28 -14.49
CA LEU A 65 18.39 11.91 -14.46
C LEU A 65 17.81 11.53 -13.10
N ALA A 66 18.52 11.84 -12.01
CA ALA A 66 18.06 11.59 -10.65
C ALA A 66 16.75 12.34 -10.35
N GLY A 67 16.70 13.64 -10.67
CA GLY A 67 15.47 14.44 -10.51
C GLY A 67 14.31 13.93 -11.36
N ALA A 68 14.56 13.58 -12.63
CA ALA A 68 13.54 13.06 -13.53
C ALA A 68 13.01 11.69 -13.09
N LEU A 69 13.88 10.79 -12.59
CA LEU A 69 13.48 9.50 -12.02
C LEU A 69 12.65 9.69 -10.74
N SER A 70 13.04 10.60 -9.85
CA SER A 70 12.25 10.94 -8.66
C SER A 70 10.87 11.51 -9.03
N GLY A 71 10.81 12.41 -10.01
CA GLY A 71 9.54 12.95 -10.52
C GLY A 71 8.68 11.88 -11.19
N PHE A 72 9.29 10.95 -11.93
CA PHE A 72 8.59 9.81 -12.51
C PHE A 72 7.99 8.90 -11.43
N LEU A 73 8.74 8.57 -10.37
CA LEU A 73 8.25 7.78 -9.25
C LEU A 73 7.06 8.44 -8.53
N MET A 74 6.98 9.77 -8.52
CA MET A 74 5.85 10.51 -7.97
C MET A 74 4.57 10.35 -8.82
N VAL A 75 4.72 10.36 -10.14
CA VAL A 75 3.58 10.31 -11.09
C VAL A 75 3.13 8.87 -11.34
N ALA A 76 4.04 7.90 -11.22
CA ALA A 76 3.77 6.49 -11.50
C ALA A 76 2.57 5.89 -10.73
N PRO A 77 2.35 6.15 -9.42
CA PRO A 77 1.17 5.67 -8.71
C PRO A 77 -0.14 6.21 -9.28
N VAL A 78 -0.17 7.48 -9.69
CA VAL A 78 -1.35 8.11 -10.31
C VAL A 78 -1.64 7.44 -11.65
N LEU A 79 -0.61 7.16 -12.46
CA LEU A 79 -0.77 6.39 -13.69
C LEU A 79 -1.20 4.94 -13.43
N ALA A 80 -0.73 4.31 -12.34
CA ALA A 80 -1.17 2.97 -11.96
C ALA A 80 -2.67 2.93 -11.63
N THR A 81 -3.23 4.02 -11.08
CA THR A 81 -4.67 4.11 -10.83
C THR A 81 -5.52 4.04 -12.11
N SER A 82 -5.01 4.48 -13.27
CA SER A 82 -5.76 4.38 -14.53
C SER A 82 -5.85 2.94 -15.03
N LEU A 83 -4.78 2.17 -14.92
CA LEU A 83 -4.78 0.73 -15.23
C LEU A 83 -5.69 -0.05 -14.28
N TYR A 84 -5.66 0.30 -12.99
CA TYR A 84 -6.57 -0.29 -12.00
C TYR A 84 -8.04 0.02 -12.32
N ALA A 85 -8.35 1.26 -12.71
CA ALA A 85 -9.71 1.64 -13.09
C ALA A 85 -10.19 0.86 -14.32
N LEU A 86 -9.31 0.61 -15.30
CA LEU A 86 -9.60 -0.23 -16.47
C LEU A 86 -9.93 -1.67 -16.08
N SER A 87 -9.09 -2.31 -15.26
CA SER A 87 -9.34 -3.68 -14.78
C SER A 87 -10.64 -3.76 -13.98
N ARG A 88 -10.90 -2.76 -13.12
CA ARG A 88 -12.16 -2.66 -12.36
C ARG A 88 -13.39 -2.47 -13.25
N ALA A 89 -13.28 -1.76 -14.37
CA ALA A 89 -14.36 -1.63 -15.34
C ALA A 89 -14.64 -2.97 -16.04
N LEU A 90 -13.58 -3.70 -16.42
CA LEU A 90 -13.70 -5.05 -17.00
C LEU A 90 -14.38 -6.04 -16.05
N GLU A 91 -14.04 -6.01 -14.75
CA GLU A 91 -14.69 -6.86 -13.74
C GLU A 91 -16.20 -6.59 -13.61
N ARG A 92 -16.62 -5.34 -13.87
CA ARG A 92 -18.02 -4.90 -13.80
C ARG A 92 -18.80 -5.12 -15.10
N GLY A 93 -18.14 -5.60 -16.15
CA GLY A 93 -18.74 -5.71 -17.49
C GLY A 93 -18.96 -4.36 -18.17
N GLU A 94 -18.31 -3.29 -17.70
CA GLU A 94 -18.34 -1.96 -18.30
C GLU A 94 -17.28 -1.85 -19.42
N PRO A 95 -17.50 -0.98 -20.43
CA PRO A 95 -16.49 -0.76 -21.48
C PRO A 95 -15.22 -0.15 -20.89
N ALA A 96 -14.08 -0.80 -21.10
CA ALA A 96 -12.76 -0.33 -20.66
C ALA A 96 -12.15 0.65 -21.68
N ASP A 97 -12.70 1.87 -21.74
CA ASP A 97 -12.33 2.90 -22.72
C ASP A 97 -11.58 4.09 -22.09
N TRP A 98 -11.14 5.03 -22.94
CA TRP A 98 -10.55 6.30 -22.48
C TRP A 98 -11.52 7.11 -21.63
N GLY A 99 -12.83 6.94 -21.85
CA GLY A 99 -13.89 7.53 -21.04
C GLY A 99 -13.78 7.14 -19.57
N VAL A 100 -13.50 5.87 -19.26
CA VAL A 100 -13.25 5.41 -17.88
C VAL A 100 -12.02 6.07 -17.26
N VAL A 101 -10.92 6.23 -17.99
CA VAL A 101 -9.71 6.90 -17.47
C VAL A 101 -9.98 8.37 -17.19
N LEU A 102 -10.55 9.07 -18.18
CA LEU A 102 -10.81 10.49 -18.08
C LEU A 102 -11.87 10.77 -17.01
N LYS A 103 -12.91 9.93 -16.91
CA LYS A 103 -13.89 9.96 -15.84
C LYS A 103 -13.26 9.62 -14.51
N THR A 104 -12.32 8.68 -14.41
CA THR A 104 -11.62 8.40 -13.14
C THR A 104 -10.80 9.61 -12.70
N TRP A 105 -10.08 10.27 -13.61
CA TRP A 105 -9.29 11.46 -13.28
C TRP A 105 -10.15 12.71 -13.00
N LEU A 106 -11.24 12.91 -13.75
CA LEU A 106 -12.13 14.08 -13.62
C LEU A 106 -13.22 13.90 -12.54
N HIS A 107 -13.82 12.70 -12.40
CA HIS A 107 -14.73 12.37 -11.28
C HIS A 107 -14.00 12.15 -9.96
N TRP A 108 -12.68 11.97 -9.95
CA TRP A 108 -11.91 11.99 -8.69
C TRP A 108 -12.12 13.31 -7.92
N GLN A 109 -12.38 14.43 -8.60
CA GLN A 109 -12.80 15.69 -7.96
C GLN A 109 -14.29 15.76 -7.63
N ASN A 110 -15.16 15.03 -8.35
CA ASN A 110 -16.61 15.24 -8.33
C ASN A 110 -17.44 14.16 -7.59
N HIS A 111 -16.83 13.20 -6.89
CA HIS A 111 -17.57 12.33 -5.94
C HIS A 111 -17.93 13.06 -4.63
N HIS A 112 -18.58 14.20 -4.80
CA HIS A 112 -19.35 14.87 -3.76
C HIS A 112 -20.68 14.13 -3.63
N THR A 113 -20.84 13.34 -2.57
CA THR A 113 -22.06 13.31 -1.74
C THR A 113 -21.96 12.22 -0.68
N LYS A 114 -21.80 12.69 0.57
CA LYS A 114 -21.83 11.98 1.87
C LYS A 114 -20.51 11.34 2.39
N LYS A 115 -19.84 12.18 3.19
CA LYS A 115 -19.21 11.85 4.50
C LYS A 115 -17.70 11.53 4.55
N TRP A 116 -16.88 11.98 3.61
CA TRP A 116 -15.40 11.80 3.63
C TRP A 116 -14.63 13.07 3.19
N GLY A 117 -14.98 14.23 3.77
CA GLY A 117 -14.42 15.54 3.35
C GLY A 117 -12.96 15.82 3.79
N SER A 118 -12.38 15.02 4.68
CA SER A 118 -11.02 15.24 5.21
C SER A 118 -9.93 14.45 4.47
N ASP A 119 -10.27 13.30 3.88
CA ASP A 119 -9.28 12.34 3.40
C ASP A 119 -8.70 12.70 2.03
N TYR A 120 -9.45 13.43 1.22
CA TYR A 120 -8.99 13.89 -0.10
C TYR A 120 -7.81 14.87 0.01
N TRP A 121 -7.95 15.88 0.88
CA TRP A 121 -6.86 16.81 1.16
C TRP A 121 -5.66 16.10 1.76
N CYS A 122 -5.88 15.06 2.57
CA CYS A 122 -4.82 14.23 3.12
C CYS A 122 -4.01 13.51 2.03
N MET A 123 -4.66 12.91 1.02
CA MET A 123 -3.94 12.19 -0.06
C MET A 123 -3.18 13.14 -0.98
N LEU A 124 -3.77 14.28 -1.35
CA LEU A 124 -3.08 15.31 -2.13
C LEU A 124 -1.93 15.95 -1.34
N GLN A 125 -2.15 16.24 -0.06
CA GLN A 125 -1.12 16.76 0.84
C GLN A 125 0.00 15.75 1.05
N PHE A 126 -0.32 14.46 1.19
CA PHE A 126 0.66 13.38 1.29
C PHE A 126 1.49 13.28 0.00
N GLY A 127 0.85 13.30 -1.17
CA GLY A 127 1.56 13.34 -2.46
C GLY A 127 2.45 14.57 -2.62
N ALA A 128 1.95 15.75 -2.25
CA ALA A 128 2.74 16.99 -2.27
C ALA A 128 3.91 16.95 -1.27
N LEU A 129 3.70 16.36 -0.08
CA LEU A 129 4.72 16.22 0.95
C LEU A 129 5.80 15.22 0.51
N LEU A 130 5.42 14.12 -0.14
CA LEU A 130 6.36 13.22 -0.80
C LEU A 130 7.12 13.92 -1.93
N ALA A 131 6.48 14.81 -2.70
CA ALA A 131 7.12 15.53 -3.79
C ALA A 131 8.15 16.54 -3.29
N LEU A 132 7.81 17.27 -2.23
CA LEU A 132 8.74 18.15 -1.53
C LEU A 132 9.87 17.35 -0.88
N ALA A 133 9.59 16.21 -0.26
CA ALA A 133 10.61 15.34 0.33
C ALA A 133 11.56 14.79 -0.74
N ALA A 134 11.04 14.30 -1.88
CA ALA A 134 11.84 13.79 -2.99
C ALA A 134 12.69 14.91 -3.63
N THR A 135 12.11 16.09 -3.84
CA THR A 135 12.84 17.25 -4.38
C THR A 135 13.92 17.72 -3.41
N GLY A 136 13.58 17.82 -2.12
CA GLY A 136 14.51 18.13 -1.05
C GLY A 136 15.67 17.13 -1.03
N TRP A 137 15.38 15.84 -1.07
CA TRP A 137 16.38 14.79 -1.15
C TRP A 137 17.33 14.97 -2.35
N VAL A 138 16.80 15.17 -3.55
CA VAL A 138 17.62 15.37 -4.75
C VAL A 138 18.48 16.62 -4.63
N LEU A 139 17.94 17.74 -4.15
CA LEU A 139 18.68 19.00 -3.99
C LEU A 139 19.76 18.90 -2.90
N THR A 140 19.44 18.33 -1.74
CA THR A 140 20.41 18.20 -0.65
C THR A 140 21.48 17.17 -1.00
N SER A 141 21.12 16.06 -1.63
CA SER A 141 22.07 15.08 -2.17
C SER A 141 22.98 15.71 -3.23
N ALA A 142 22.43 16.55 -4.12
CA ALA A 142 23.19 17.27 -5.13
C ALA A 142 24.18 18.24 -4.50
N ALA A 143 23.73 19.06 -3.55
CA ALA A 143 24.59 19.99 -2.85
C ALA A 143 25.71 19.26 -2.10
N LEU A 144 25.40 18.21 -1.34
CA LEU A 144 26.38 17.44 -0.60
C LEU A 144 27.47 16.87 -1.52
N ILE A 145 27.06 16.20 -2.59
CA ILE A 145 27.98 15.54 -3.50
C ILE A 145 28.79 16.57 -4.30
N THR A 146 28.18 17.66 -4.77
CA THR A 146 28.91 18.69 -5.52
C THR A 146 29.91 19.47 -4.65
N LEU A 147 29.64 19.64 -3.36
CA LEU A 147 30.52 20.38 -2.43
C LEU A 147 31.66 19.52 -1.88
N LEU A 148 31.40 18.24 -1.59
CA LEU A 148 32.37 17.36 -0.92
C LEU A 148 33.06 16.37 -1.88
N ALA A 149 32.54 16.16 -3.10
CA ALA A 149 33.22 15.26 -4.03
C ALA A 149 34.50 15.91 -4.58
N PRO A 150 35.63 15.17 -4.57
CA PRO A 150 36.91 15.67 -5.10
C PRO A 150 36.91 15.79 -6.63
N VAL A 151 35.98 15.14 -7.33
CA VAL A 151 35.87 15.11 -8.79
C VAL A 151 34.41 15.40 -9.20
N PRO A 152 34.16 16.17 -10.27
CA PRO A 152 32.81 16.41 -10.77
C PRO A 152 32.11 15.11 -11.17
N ILE A 153 30.95 14.83 -10.55
CA ILE A 153 30.14 13.64 -10.83
C ILE A 153 29.11 13.98 -11.90
N ALA A 154 29.36 13.53 -13.14
CA ALA A 154 28.50 13.82 -14.29
C ALA A 154 27.63 12.63 -14.71
N THR A 155 28.09 11.40 -14.48
CA THR A 155 27.38 10.18 -14.87
C THR A 155 27.01 9.29 -13.66
N PRO A 156 26.00 8.41 -13.78
CA PRO A 156 25.67 7.44 -12.73
C PRO A 156 26.83 6.51 -12.36
N LEU A 157 27.68 6.21 -13.34
CA LEU A 157 28.85 5.37 -13.15
C LEU A 157 29.92 6.09 -12.31
N ASP A 158 30.07 7.40 -12.49
CA ASP A 158 30.97 8.21 -11.67
C ASP A 158 30.51 8.26 -10.22
N PHE A 159 29.20 8.42 -10.00
CA PHE A 159 28.61 8.37 -8.66
C PHE A 159 28.89 7.02 -7.99
N LEU A 160 28.68 5.92 -8.71
CA LEU A 160 28.91 4.59 -8.19
C LEU A 160 30.40 4.40 -7.82
N ARG A 161 31.33 4.82 -8.67
CA ARG A 161 32.78 4.61 -8.44
C ARG A 161 33.38 5.54 -7.38
N HIS A 162 32.95 6.80 -7.34
CA HIS A 162 33.59 7.85 -6.52
C HIS A 162 32.82 8.21 -5.26
N VAL A 163 31.56 7.78 -5.13
CA VAL A 163 30.79 7.92 -3.88
C VAL A 163 30.59 6.56 -3.25
N VAL A 164 29.92 5.63 -3.94
CA VAL A 164 29.46 4.36 -3.32
C VAL A 164 30.59 3.34 -3.15
N LEU A 165 31.41 3.13 -4.19
CA LEU A 165 32.54 2.19 -4.20
C LEU A 165 33.87 2.87 -3.85
N ALA A 166 33.84 4.15 -3.45
CA ALA A 166 35.04 4.84 -3.04
C ALA A 166 35.62 4.14 -1.81
N ARG A 167 36.84 3.60 -1.96
CA ARG A 167 37.53 2.87 -0.91
C ARG A 167 38.01 3.79 0.23
N GLU A 168 38.13 5.07 -0.08
CA GLU A 168 38.60 6.14 0.81
C GLU A 168 37.60 7.30 0.73
N GLY A 169 36.83 7.53 1.80
CA GLY A 169 35.93 8.69 1.89
C GLY A 169 34.69 8.47 2.76
N TRP A 170 34.36 9.45 3.59
CA TRP A 170 33.18 9.42 4.47
C TRP A 170 31.92 9.96 3.76
N LEU A 171 32.06 10.31 2.47
CA LEU A 171 31.00 10.94 1.68
C LEU A 171 29.79 10.01 1.55
N PHE A 172 29.99 8.72 1.31
CA PHE A 172 28.90 7.75 1.26
C PHE A 172 28.20 7.60 2.61
N GLU A 173 28.96 7.53 3.70
CA GLU A 173 28.40 7.39 5.05
C GLU A 173 27.57 8.61 5.44
N ILE A 174 28.08 9.82 5.18
CA ILE A 174 27.35 11.08 5.42
C ILE A 174 26.12 11.16 4.52
N TRP A 175 26.24 10.79 3.25
CA TRP A 175 25.12 10.76 2.30
C TRP A 175 24.02 9.79 2.75
N LEU A 176 24.41 8.58 3.20
CA LEU A 176 23.50 7.58 3.71
C LEU A 176 22.86 8.01 5.04
N ALA A 177 23.63 8.60 5.95
CA ALA A 177 23.13 9.12 7.22
C ALA A 177 22.11 10.26 7.00
N LEU A 178 22.41 11.17 6.08
CA LEU A 178 21.51 12.24 5.69
C LEU A 178 20.20 11.70 5.09
N GLY A 179 20.28 10.72 4.19
CA GLY A 179 19.11 10.06 3.61
C GLY A 179 18.29 9.31 4.65
N SER A 180 18.96 8.61 5.57
CA SER A 180 18.32 7.90 6.67
C SER A 180 17.59 8.87 7.60
N LEU A 181 18.19 10.02 7.92
CA LEU A 181 17.58 11.04 8.76
C LEU A 181 16.30 11.62 8.14
N MET A 182 16.28 11.85 6.82
CA MET A 182 15.08 12.31 6.11
C MET A 182 14.03 11.22 5.95
N ALA A 183 14.44 9.98 5.65
CA ALA A 183 13.52 8.87 5.41
C ALA A 183 12.91 8.29 6.70
N ALA A 184 13.65 8.33 7.81
CA ALA A 184 13.23 7.80 9.11
C ALA A 184 11.83 8.28 9.57
N PRO A 185 11.48 9.58 9.56
CA PRO A 185 10.14 10.03 9.97
C PRO A 185 9.03 9.59 9.02
N ILE A 186 9.28 9.57 7.70
CA ILE A 186 8.31 9.08 6.70
C ILE A 186 8.06 7.58 6.90
N PHE A 187 9.14 6.82 7.14
CA PHE A 187 9.06 5.41 7.42
C PHE A 187 8.36 5.13 8.77
N ALA A 188 8.76 5.83 9.83
CA ALA A 188 8.18 5.70 11.16
C ALA A 188 6.68 6.02 11.16
N SER A 189 6.26 7.10 10.48
CA SER A 189 4.84 7.41 10.34
C SER A 189 4.06 6.30 9.62
N SER A 190 4.63 5.71 8.57
CA SER A 190 4.02 4.59 7.83
C SER A 190 3.92 3.31 8.66
N VAL A 191 5.00 2.96 9.38
CA VAL A 191 5.07 1.78 10.26
C VAL A 191 4.19 1.93 11.48
N VAL A 192 3.93 3.13 11.99
CA VAL A 192 3.02 3.36 13.11
C VAL A 192 1.56 3.45 12.65
N ALA A 193 1.30 3.99 11.46
CA ALA A 193 -0.06 4.09 10.92
C ALA A 193 -0.69 2.72 10.69
N MET A 194 0.07 1.74 10.17
CA MET A 194 -0.47 0.42 9.82
C MET A 194 -0.95 -0.41 11.04
N PRO A 195 -0.18 -0.53 12.14
CA PRO A 195 -0.64 -1.11 13.40
C PRO A 195 -1.80 -0.35 14.00
N LEU A 196 -1.80 1.00 14.02
CA LEU A 196 -2.94 1.77 14.52
C LEU A 196 -4.23 1.47 13.74
N LEU A 197 -4.12 1.27 12.43
CA LEU A 197 -5.25 0.92 11.58
C LEU A 197 -5.76 -0.50 11.86
N LEU A 198 -4.85 -1.44 12.13
CA LEU A 198 -5.18 -2.81 12.54
C LEU A 198 -5.74 -2.88 13.98
N ASP A 199 -5.13 -2.18 14.93
CA ASP A 199 -5.51 -2.07 16.33
C ASP A 199 -6.80 -1.28 16.53
N ALA A 200 -7.22 -0.42 15.60
CA ALA A 200 -8.54 0.19 15.66
C ALA A 200 -9.65 -0.78 15.20
N VAL A 201 -9.32 -1.68 14.26
CA VAL A 201 -10.28 -2.59 13.60
C VAL A 201 -10.43 -3.91 14.37
N MET A 202 -9.35 -4.44 14.92
CA MET A 202 -9.32 -5.72 15.63
C MET A 202 -10.12 -5.76 16.95
N PRO A 203 -10.09 -4.74 17.83
CA PRO A 203 -10.88 -4.75 19.06
C PRO A 203 -12.38 -4.66 18.78
N MET A 204 -12.78 -3.86 17.77
CA MET A 204 -14.18 -3.72 17.40
C MET A 204 -14.74 -5.04 16.84
N LEU A 205 -13.98 -5.72 15.98
CA LEU A 205 -14.34 -7.06 15.47
C LEU A 205 -14.36 -8.12 16.59
N GLY A 206 -13.40 -8.07 17.52
CA GLY A 206 -13.37 -8.97 18.67
C GLY A 206 -14.58 -8.79 19.59
N HIS A 207 -14.93 -7.55 19.93
CA HIS A 207 -16.14 -7.26 20.72
C HIS A 207 -17.42 -7.62 19.98
N ALA A 208 -17.54 -7.30 18.69
CA ALA A 208 -18.71 -7.67 17.89
C ALA A 208 -18.89 -9.19 17.80
N SER A 209 -17.78 -9.93 17.59
CA SER A 209 -17.76 -11.40 17.60
C SER A 209 -18.18 -11.97 18.96
N TRP A 210 -17.70 -11.39 20.06
CA TRP A 210 -18.07 -11.80 21.42
C TRP A 210 -19.56 -11.60 21.72
N HIS A 211 -20.12 -10.46 21.33
CA HIS A 211 -21.56 -10.19 21.48
C HIS A 211 -22.40 -11.14 20.62
N ALA A 212 -21.99 -11.39 19.37
CA ALA A 212 -22.66 -12.36 18.50
C ALA A 212 -22.61 -13.79 19.08
N TYR A 213 -21.47 -14.21 19.67
CA TYR A 213 -21.36 -15.50 20.36
C TYR A 213 -22.33 -15.60 21.53
N ARG A 214 -22.41 -14.57 22.38
CA ARG A 214 -23.34 -14.54 23.52
C ARG A 214 -24.81 -14.56 23.10
N ASP A 215 -25.16 -13.91 21.99
CA ASP A 215 -26.54 -13.92 21.48
C ASP A 215 -26.91 -15.27 20.85
N LEU A 216 -25.94 -15.97 20.24
CA LEU A 216 -26.16 -17.27 19.59
C LEU A 216 -26.09 -18.46 20.55
N VAL A 217 -25.35 -18.34 21.65
CA VAL A 217 -25.13 -19.43 22.61
C VAL A 217 -25.76 -19.07 23.95
N ASP A 218 -26.98 -19.56 24.19
CA ASP A 218 -27.65 -19.45 25.47
C ASP A 218 -27.11 -20.50 26.46
N ALA A 219 -26.01 -20.14 27.12
CA ALA A 219 -25.36 -20.97 28.14
C ALA A 219 -26.13 -21.04 29.47
N SER A 220 -27.29 -20.37 29.60
CA SER A 220 -28.09 -20.37 30.85
C SER A 220 -28.69 -21.74 31.20
N SER A 221 -28.73 -22.65 30.23
CA SER A 221 -29.22 -24.03 30.40
C SER A 221 -28.14 -25.02 30.80
N LEU A 222 -26.86 -24.62 30.81
CA LEU A 222 -25.75 -25.51 31.16
C LEU A 222 -25.65 -25.65 32.69
N PRO A 223 -25.59 -26.87 33.22
CA PRO A 223 -25.41 -27.08 34.65
C PRO A 223 -24.06 -26.51 35.10
N GLU A 224 -24.08 -25.70 36.15
CA GLU A 224 -22.85 -25.20 36.79
C GLU A 224 -21.98 -26.37 37.20
N ARG A 225 -20.75 -26.40 36.68
CA ARG A 225 -19.80 -27.51 36.86
C ARG A 225 -19.24 -27.60 38.30
N ASP A 226 -19.71 -26.76 39.21
CA ASP A 226 -19.24 -26.67 40.60
C ASP A 226 -20.11 -27.45 41.62
N ALA A 227 -21.12 -28.21 41.17
CA ALA A 227 -21.79 -29.19 42.02
C ALA A 227 -20.94 -30.47 42.16
N ALA A 228 -19.85 -30.40 42.92
CA ALA A 228 -19.06 -31.56 43.31
C ALA A 228 -19.97 -32.59 44.02
N PRO A 229 -19.95 -33.88 43.63
CA PRO A 229 -20.79 -34.89 44.29
C PRO A 229 -20.31 -35.09 45.73
N SER A 230 -21.21 -34.83 46.68
CA SER A 230 -21.07 -35.21 48.08
C SER A 230 -20.88 -36.72 48.17
N ALA A 231 -19.63 -37.15 48.37
CA ALA A 231 -19.26 -38.54 48.50
C ALA A 231 -20.00 -39.16 49.71
N THR A 232 -20.97 -40.01 49.39
CA THR A 232 -21.64 -40.92 50.31
C THR A 232 -20.61 -41.96 50.77
N ARG A 233 -20.07 -41.81 51.99
CA ARG A 233 -19.40 -42.91 52.70
C ARG A 233 -20.47 -43.82 53.29
N GLY A 234 -20.84 -44.86 52.57
CA GLY A 234 -21.53 -46.04 53.10
C GLY A 234 -20.68 -47.28 52.85
N GLY A 235 -20.28 -47.98 53.91
CA GLY A 235 -19.62 -49.29 53.81
C GLY A 235 -19.06 -49.78 55.13
N GLY A 236 -19.78 -50.70 55.79
CA GLY A 236 -19.24 -51.44 56.95
C GLY A 236 -20.27 -52.14 57.85
N VAL A 237 -20.98 -53.15 57.33
CA VAL A 237 -21.68 -54.23 58.06
C VAL A 237 -21.24 -55.50 57.32
N ALA A 238 -20.79 -56.63 57.86
CA ALA A 238 -20.65 -57.29 59.18
C ALA A 238 -19.64 -58.46 58.93
N PRO A 239 -19.50 -59.52 59.76
CA PRO A 239 -19.82 -59.75 61.18
C PRO A 239 -18.60 -59.97 62.08
#